data_AF-A0A1C6T1T2-F1
#
_entry.id   AF-A0A1C6T1T2-F1
#
_cell.length_a   1.000
_cell.length_b   1.000
_cell.length_c   1.000
_cell.angle_alpha   90.00
_cell.angle_beta   90.00
_cell.angle_gamma   90.00
#
_symmetry.space_group_name_H-M   'P 1'
#
loop_
_entity.id
_entity.type
_entity.pdbx_description
1 polymer ?
#
loop_
_entity_poly.entity_id
_entity_poly.type
_entity_poly.pdbx_seq_one_letter_code
_entity_poly.pdbx_strand_id
1 'polypeptide(L)'
;MTPVRQVGDRVRAARYAARRATLLPFLVRVGVFLTVLLGLVVAYPVEIWFGDALPALLVTALLPALGPRRFWPTFAALVTVAGWLYDTFDQGEPIALWRLLLLAVLLYLGHTLCALAALLPYDAVVDPALVLRWLARAAGVVFATGLLGVLLLTVAGIGGDQGMLSVTIGGLAVAVLVTMLLGWLLRRR
;
A
#
# COMPACT_ATOMS: atom_id res chain seq x y z
N MET A 1 -11.56 20.51 -35.32
CA MET A 1 -12.26 19.35 -34.73
C MET A 1 -13.03 19.84 -33.51
N THR A 2 -14.34 19.59 -33.41
CA THR A 2 -15.18 20.14 -32.35
C THR A 2 -14.99 19.40 -31.00
N PRO A 3 -14.96 20.11 -29.86
CA PRO A 3 -14.64 19.54 -28.54
C PRO A 3 -15.61 18.41 -28.12
N VAL A 4 -16.86 18.46 -28.58
CA VAL A 4 -17.89 17.45 -28.34
C VAL A 4 -17.53 16.09 -28.96
N ARG A 5 -16.89 16.06 -30.14
CA ARG A 5 -16.44 14.80 -30.78
C ARG A 5 -15.26 14.18 -30.03
N GLN A 6 -14.33 15.00 -29.53
CA GLN A 6 -13.21 14.53 -28.71
C GLN A 6 -13.67 13.87 -27.41
N VAL A 7 -14.68 14.45 -26.73
CA VAL A 7 -15.26 13.85 -25.52
C VAL A 7 -15.97 12.54 -25.86
N GLY A 8 -16.76 12.51 -26.94
CA GLY A 8 -17.44 11.29 -27.39
C GLY A 8 -16.50 10.14 -27.74
N ASP A 9 -15.35 10.44 -28.36
CA ASP A 9 -14.35 9.43 -28.72
C ASP A 9 -13.57 8.94 -27.49
N ARG A 10 -13.28 9.81 -26.52
CA ARG A 10 -12.71 9.42 -25.22
C ARG A 10 -13.65 8.54 -24.41
N VAL A 11 -14.94 8.87 -24.40
CA VAL A 11 -15.97 8.08 -23.70
C VAL A 11 -16.14 6.72 -24.35
N ARG A 12 -16.10 6.64 -25.68
CA ARG A 12 -16.15 5.36 -26.41
C ARG A 12 -14.90 4.52 -26.20
N ALA A 13 -13.72 5.13 -26.21
CA ALA A 13 -12.46 4.45 -25.89
C ALA A 13 -12.45 3.92 -24.44
N ALA A 14 -12.92 4.72 -23.48
CA ALA A 14 -13.06 4.30 -22.09
C ALA A 14 -14.06 3.14 -21.92
N ARG A 15 -15.22 3.20 -22.59
CA ARG A 15 -16.20 2.11 -22.60
C ARG A 15 -15.67 0.83 -23.25
N TYR A 16 -14.91 0.95 -24.33
CA TYR A 16 -14.31 -0.19 -25.01
C TYR A 16 -13.20 -0.84 -24.17
N ALA A 17 -12.36 -0.02 -23.53
CA ALA A 17 -11.36 -0.49 -22.57
C ALA A 17 -12.01 -1.16 -21.35
N ALA A 18 -13.10 -0.61 -20.82
CA ALA A 18 -13.85 -1.21 -19.71
C ALA A 18 -14.49 -2.56 -20.08
N ARG A 19 -14.94 -2.73 -21.34
CA ARG A 19 -15.50 -4.01 -21.82
C ARG A 19 -14.45 -5.09 -22.10
N ARG A 20 -13.20 -4.70 -22.39
CA ARG A 20 -12.06 -5.63 -22.51
C ARG A 20 -11.30 -5.84 -21.20
N ALA A 21 -11.58 -5.03 -20.18
CA ALA A 21 -10.87 -5.10 -18.92
C ALA A 21 -11.13 -6.45 -18.26
N THR A 22 -10.11 -7.30 -18.24
CA THR A 22 -10.12 -8.49 -17.41
C THR A 22 -10.19 -8.07 -15.94
N LEU A 23 -11.01 -8.78 -15.15
CA LEU A 23 -11.32 -8.43 -13.76
C LEU A 23 -10.06 -8.21 -12.91
N LEU A 24 -8.99 -8.98 -13.16
CA LEU A 24 -7.81 -9.01 -12.31
C LEU A 24 -6.94 -7.75 -12.41
N PRO A 25 -6.48 -7.26 -13.59
CA PRO A 25 -5.84 -5.95 -13.72
C PRO A 25 -6.64 -4.79 -13.13
N PHE A 26 -7.97 -4.84 -13.24
CA PHE A 26 -8.84 -3.84 -12.64
C PHE A 26 -8.81 -3.90 -11.10
N LEU A 27 -8.96 -5.09 -10.51
CA LEU A 27 -8.86 -5.30 -9.07
C LEU A 27 -7.50 -4.85 -8.51
N VAL A 28 -6.40 -5.08 -9.23
CA VAL A 28 -5.08 -4.60 -8.82
C VAL A 28 -5.04 -3.08 -8.74
N ARG A 29 -5.63 -2.36 -9.70
CA ARG A 29 -5.68 -0.89 -9.67
C ARG A 29 -6.59 -0.36 -8.58
N VAL A 30 -7.71 -1.03 -8.31
CA VAL A 30 -8.55 -0.74 -7.13
C VAL A 30 -7.73 -0.96 -5.85
N GLY A 31 -6.93 -2.04 -5.78
CA GLY A 31 -6.01 -2.30 -4.69
C GLY A 31 -4.97 -1.20 -4.49
N VAL A 32 -4.38 -0.68 -5.57
CA VAL A 32 -3.50 0.50 -5.52
C VAL A 32 -4.23 1.70 -4.90
N PHE A 33 -5.40 2.04 -5.44
CA PHE A 33 -6.19 3.18 -4.95
C PHE A 33 -6.50 3.05 -3.46
N LEU A 34 -7.03 1.90 -3.02
CA LEU A 34 -7.41 1.67 -1.63
C LEU A 34 -6.20 1.69 -0.71
N THR A 35 -5.06 1.14 -1.12
CA THR A 35 -3.84 1.12 -0.30
C THR A 35 -3.29 2.53 -0.11
N VAL A 36 -3.24 3.33 -1.18
CA VAL A 36 -2.78 4.73 -1.08
C VAL A 36 -3.78 5.56 -0.27
N LEU A 37 -5.08 5.36 -0.47
CA LEU A 37 -6.12 6.05 0.30
C LEU A 37 -6.00 5.74 1.79
N LEU A 38 -5.84 4.46 2.17
CA LEU A 38 -5.60 4.06 3.54
C LEU A 38 -4.31 4.69 4.09
N GLY A 39 -3.25 4.78 3.28
CA GLY A 39 -2.02 5.48 3.66
C GLY A 39 -2.28 6.93 4.03
N LEU A 40 -3.06 7.65 3.21
CA LEU A 40 -3.47 9.02 3.48
C LEU A 40 -4.36 9.11 4.72
N VAL A 41 -5.28 8.17 4.94
CA VAL A 41 -6.16 8.15 6.13
C VAL A 41 -5.34 7.99 7.41
N VAL A 42 -4.31 7.14 7.38
CA VAL A 42 -3.43 6.93 8.53
C VAL A 42 -2.46 8.10 8.73
N ALA A 43 -2.10 8.81 7.67
CA ALA A 43 -1.16 9.93 7.70
C ALA A 43 -1.79 11.25 8.13
N TYR A 44 -3.05 11.50 7.79
CA TYR A 44 -3.70 12.79 8.01
C TYR A 44 -4.72 12.72 9.16
N PRO A 45 -4.78 13.75 10.01
CA PRO A 45 -5.80 13.89 11.04
C PRO A 45 -7.21 14.04 10.42
N VAL A 46 -8.23 13.66 11.18
CA VAL A 46 -9.62 13.54 10.69
C VAL A 46 -10.21 14.88 10.23
N GLU A 47 -9.75 15.98 10.81
CA GLU A 47 -10.18 17.35 10.51
C GLU A 47 -9.87 17.72 9.05
N ILE A 48 -8.76 17.19 8.50
CA ILE A 48 -8.35 17.45 7.11
C ILE A 48 -9.25 16.69 6.12
N TRP A 49 -9.80 15.55 6.52
CA TRP A 49 -10.70 14.75 5.68
C TRP A 49 -12.08 15.38 5.49
N PHE A 50 -12.52 16.23 6.41
CA PHE A 50 -13.82 16.90 6.34
C PHE A 50 -13.73 18.37 5.87
N GLY A 51 -12.55 18.81 5.44
CA GLY A 51 -12.32 20.15 4.87
C GLY A 51 -12.08 20.16 3.36
N ASP A 52 -11.54 21.29 2.88
CA ASP A 52 -11.29 21.54 1.45
C ASP A 52 -10.21 20.63 0.83
N ALA A 53 -9.47 19.89 1.67
CA ALA A 53 -8.40 19.00 1.23
C ALA A 53 -8.90 17.64 0.71
N LEU A 54 -10.13 17.22 1.04
CA LEU A 54 -10.68 15.92 0.67
C LEU A 54 -10.57 15.61 -0.84
N PRO A 55 -10.96 16.52 -1.76
CA PRO A 55 -10.84 16.25 -3.20
C PRO A 55 -9.38 16.05 -3.62
N ALA A 56 -8.46 16.83 -3.05
CA ALA A 56 -7.03 16.73 -3.35
C ALA A 56 -6.44 15.40 -2.87
N LEU A 57 -6.84 14.91 -1.69
CA LEU A 57 -6.43 13.60 -1.17
C LEU A 57 -6.97 12.46 -2.03
N LEU A 58 -8.25 12.52 -2.42
CA LEU A 58 -8.86 11.52 -3.30
C LEU A 58 -8.18 11.48 -4.68
N VAL A 59 -7.89 12.65 -5.26
CA VAL A 59 -7.13 12.75 -6.52
C VAL A 59 -5.73 12.17 -6.34
N THR A 60 -5.05 12.49 -5.23
CA THR A 60 -3.73 11.95 -4.93
C THR A 60 -3.72 10.42 -4.84
N ALA A 61 -4.74 9.82 -4.22
CA ALA A 61 -4.90 8.36 -4.19
C ALA A 61 -5.21 7.75 -5.57
N LEU A 62 -5.93 8.49 -6.43
CA LEU A 62 -6.33 8.02 -7.75
C LEU A 62 -5.19 8.05 -8.78
N LEU A 63 -4.28 9.02 -8.68
CA LEU A 63 -3.19 9.23 -9.64
C LEU A 63 -2.29 7.97 -9.85
N PRO A 64 -1.81 7.29 -8.79
CA PRO A 64 -1.04 6.05 -8.93
C PRO A 64 -1.83 4.91 -9.57
N ALA A 65 -3.14 4.80 -9.28
CA ALA A 65 -4.00 3.74 -9.81
C ALA A 65 -4.25 3.89 -11.33
N LEU A 66 -4.32 5.12 -11.82
CA LEU A 66 -4.48 5.42 -13.25
C LEU A 66 -3.14 5.36 -14.00
N GLY A 67 -2.07 5.90 -13.41
CA GLY A 67 -0.77 6.04 -14.05
C GLY A 67 0.39 5.40 -13.28
N PRO A 68 0.41 4.07 -13.08
CA PRO A 68 1.41 3.41 -12.23
C PRO A 68 2.86 3.51 -12.73
N ARG A 69 3.09 3.78 -14.03
CA ARG A 69 4.43 3.90 -14.65
C ARG A 69 5.08 5.29 -14.50
N ARG A 70 4.38 6.27 -13.92
CA ARG A 70 4.85 7.66 -13.84
C ARG A 70 5.39 7.97 -12.44
N PHE A 71 5.73 9.24 -12.20
CA PHE A 71 6.14 9.73 -10.89
C PHE A 71 5.01 9.72 -9.84
N TRP A 72 3.76 9.40 -10.21
CA TRP A 72 2.59 9.45 -9.34
C TRP A 72 2.69 8.61 -8.05
N PRO A 73 3.19 7.36 -8.07
CA PRO A 73 3.36 6.58 -6.84
C PRO A 73 4.33 7.27 -5.86
N THR A 74 5.42 7.84 -6.37
CA THR A 74 6.38 8.60 -5.57
C THR A 74 5.75 9.88 -5.02
N PHE A 75 5.02 10.61 -5.86
CA PHE A 75 4.29 11.81 -5.42
C PHE A 75 3.31 11.49 -4.27
N ALA A 76 2.49 10.45 -4.43
CA ALA A 76 1.54 10.04 -3.40
C ALA A 76 2.24 9.58 -2.11
N ALA A 77 3.38 8.87 -2.23
CA ALA A 77 4.20 8.50 -1.08
C ALA A 77 4.74 9.74 -0.34
N LEU A 78 5.24 10.73 -1.06
CA LEU A 78 5.73 11.99 -0.47
C LEU A 78 4.60 12.78 0.21
N VAL A 79 3.41 12.86 -0.41
CA VAL A 79 2.24 13.50 0.22
C VAL A 79 1.83 12.76 1.49
N THR A 80 1.84 11.42 1.47
CA THR A 80 1.54 10.61 2.65
C THR A 80 2.54 10.87 3.78
N VAL A 81 3.84 10.89 3.48
CA VAL A 81 4.88 11.20 4.46
C VAL A 81 4.75 12.63 4.98
N ALA A 82 4.45 13.60 4.12
CA ALA A 82 4.25 14.99 4.51
C ALA A 82 3.04 15.14 5.45
N GLY A 83 1.94 14.44 5.19
CA GLY A 83 0.78 14.40 6.10
C GLY A 83 1.13 13.86 7.49
N TRP A 84 1.87 12.74 7.53
CA TRP A 84 2.30 12.16 8.80
C TRP A 84 3.27 13.06 9.57
N LEU A 85 4.20 13.73 8.87
CA LEU A 85 5.10 14.71 9.47
C LEU A 85 4.33 15.92 10.01
N TYR A 86 3.35 16.42 9.27
CA TYR A 86 2.48 17.51 9.71
C TYR A 86 1.77 17.14 11.01
N ASP A 87 1.13 15.97 11.06
CA ASP A 87 0.44 15.47 12.25
C ASP A 87 1.40 15.29 13.46
N THR A 88 2.60 14.77 13.21
CA THR A 88 3.57 14.49 14.29
C THR A 88 4.24 15.75 14.83
N PHE A 89 4.60 16.71 13.98
CA PHE A 89 5.39 17.88 14.37
C PHE A 89 4.57 19.15 14.64
N ASP A 90 3.46 19.35 13.93
CA ASP A 90 2.64 20.57 14.06
C ASP A 90 1.55 20.41 15.14
N GLN A 91 0.89 19.25 15.15
CA GLN A 91 -0.17 18.94 16.13
C GLN A 91 0.37 18.32 17.42
N GLY A 92 1.64 17.92 17.44
CA GLY A 92 2.30 17.35 18.62
C GLY A 92 1.85 15.93 19.00
N GLU A 93 1.20 15.22 18.08
CA GLU A 93 0.77 13.84 18.31
C GLU A 93 1.98 12.91 18.55
N PRO A 94 1.96 12.07 19.60
CA PRO A 94 3.08 11.19 19.91
C PRO A 94 3.34 10.19 18.77
N ILE A 95 4.62 9.90 18.53
CA ILE A 95 5.03 8.89 17.54
C ILE A 95 4.58 7.51 18.03
N ALA A 96 3.45 7.04 17.53
CA ALA A 96 2.94 5.71 17.82
C ALA A 96 3.58 4.66 16.89
N LEU A 97 4.24 3.66 17.47
CA LEU A 97 4.94 2.60 16.72
C LEU A 97 4.01 1.87 15.75
N TRP A 98 2.78 1.57 16.17
CA TRP A 98 1.79 0.90 15.31
C TRP A 98 1.45 1.73 14.07
N ARG A 99 1.36 3.06 14.21
CA ARG A 99 1.03 4.00 13.12
C ARG A 99 2.19 4.09 12.14
N LEU A 100 3.42 4.17 12.65
CA LEU A 100 4.65 4.15 11.85
C LEU A 100 4.77 2.84 11.04
N LEU A 101 4.58 1.69 11.70
CA LEU A 101 4.64 0.38 11.05
C LEU A 101 3.54 0.25 10.00
N LEU A 102 2.31 0.66 10.31
CA LEU A 102 1.20 0.62 9.36
C LEU A 102 1.46 1.50 8.14
N LEU A 103 2.00 2.71 8.32
CA LEU A 103 2.40 3.58 7.21
C LEU A 103 3.51 2.93 6.37
N ALA A 104 4.53 2.34 6.99
CA ALA A 104 5.58 1.64 6.26
C ALA A 104 5.02 0.48 5.42
N VAL A 105 4.09 -0.30 5.98
CA VAL A 105 3.38 -1.38 5.27
C VAL A 105 2.60 -0.82 4.08
N LEU A 106 1.80 0.23 4.29
CA LEU A 106 0.94 0.82 3.25
C LEU A 106 1.76 1.46 2.12
N LEU A 107 2.86 2.14 2.45
CA LEU A 107 3.78 2.71 1.47
C LEU A 107 4.45 1.62 0.63
N TYR A 108 4.95 0.56 1.29
CA TYR A 108 5.56 -0.57 0.58
C TYR A 108 4.56 -1.32 -0.28
N LEU A 109 3.36 -1.59 0.25
CA LEU A 109 2.30 -2.28 -0.49
C LEU A 109 1.81 -1.43 -1.66
N GLY A 110 1.62 -0.13 -1.49
CA GLY A 110 1.23 0.80 -2.54
C GLY A 110 2.28 0.86 -3.65
N HIS A 111 3.56 0.98 -3.30
CA HIS A 111 4.68 0.99 -4.24
C HIS A 111 4.77 -0.33 -5.02
N THR A 112 4.73 -1.46 -4.30
CA THR A 112 4.75 -2.77 -4.95
C THR A 112 3.55 -2.92 -5.87
N LEU A 113 2.31 -2.77 -5.41
CA LEU A 113 1.08 -2.86 -6.23
C LEU A 113 1.14 -1.97 -7.49
N CYS A 114 1.70 -0.76 -7.41
CA CYS A 114 1.93 0.08 -8.59
C CYS A 114 2.85 -0.59 -9.60
N ALA A 115 3.93 -1.25 -9.14
CA ALA A 115 4.80 -2.03 -10.01
C ALA A 115 4.07 -3.20 -10.71
N LEU A 116 3.10 -3.88 -10.07
CA LEU A 116 2.24 -4.86 -10.80
C LEU A 116 1.42 -4.15 -11.85
N ALA A 117 0.74 -3.08 -11.44
CA ALA A 117 -0.24 -2.40 -12.27
C ALA A 117 0.44 -1.82 -13.52
N ALA A 118 1.72 -1.46 -13.39
CA ALA A 118 2.58 -1.07 -14.49
C ALA A 118 2.91 -2.22 -15.45
N LEU A 119 2.96 -3.46 -14.99
CA LEU A 119 3.23 -4.65 -15.81
C LEU A 119 1.97 -5.29 -16.40
N LEU A 120 0.77 -4.93 -15.92
CA LEU A 120 -0.51 -5.49 -16.33
C LEU A 120 -1.22 -4.59 -17.36
N PRO A 121 -1.26 -4.98 -18.65
CA PRO A 121 -2.22 -4.43 -19.60
C PRO A 121 -3.66 -4.60 -19.10
N TYR A 122 -4.55 -3.69 -19.48
CA TYR A 122 -5.95 -3.76 -19.04
C TYR A 122 -6.68 -5.01 -19.55
N ASP A 123 -6.28 -5.53 -20.70
CA ASP A 123 -6.82 -6.70 -21.40
C ASP A 123 -6.04 -7.99 -21.13
N ALA A 124 -5.07 -7.96 -20.21
CA ALA A 124 -4.26 -9.13 -19.91
C ALA A 124 -4.99 -10.15 -19.03
N VAL A 125 -5.21 -11.34 -19.58
CA VAL A 125 -5.61 -12.53 -18.80
C VAL A 125 -4.41 -12.98 -17.98
N VAL A 126 -4.48 -12.78 -16.66
CA VAL A 126 -3.40 -13.13 -15.74
C VAL A 126 -3.86 -14.20 -14.78
N ASP A 127 -2.98 -15.19 -14.56
CA ASP A 127 -3.18 -16.23 -13.57
C ASP A 127 -3.24 -15.61 -12.16
N PRO A 128 -4.34 -15.79 -11.40
CA PRO A 128 -4.47 -15.30 -10.03
C PRO A 128 -3.35 -15.81 -9.10
N ALA A 129 -2.78 -17.00 -9.37
CA ALA A 129 -1.68 -17.54 -8.58
C ALA A 129 -0.44 -16.65 -8.63
N LEU A 130 -0.21 -15.93 -9.72
CA LEU A 130 0.90 -14.96 -9.83
C LEU A 130 0.71 -13.80 -8.87
N VAL A 131 -0.50 -13.24 -8.80
CA VAL A 131 -0.82 -12.13 -7.89
C VAL A 131 -0.68 -12.59 -6.43
N LEU A 132 -1.17 -13.79 -6.10
CA LEU A 132 -1.04 -14.36 -4.76
C LEU A 132 0.41 -14.61 -4.36
N ARG A 133 1.25 -15.15 -5.24
CA ARG A 133 2.69 -15.34 -4.98
C ARG A 133 3.39 -14.02 -4.72
N TRP A 134 2.99 -12.98 -5.46
CA TRP A 134 3.59 -11.68 -5.33
C TRP A 134 3.15 -10.94 -4.06
N LEU A 135 1.86 -11.04 -3.68
CA LEU A 135 1.37 -10.59 -2.38
C LEU A 135 2.02 -11.36 -1.22
N ALA A 136 2.22 -12.68 -1.35
CA ALA A 136 2.92 -13.47 -0.35
C ALA A 136 4.38 -13.04 -0.17
N ARG A 137 5.08 -12.73 -1.27
CA ARG A 137 6.43 -12.15 -1.22
C ARG A 137 6.41 -10.79 -0.52
N ALA A 138 5.48 -9.91 -0.87
CA ALA A 138 5.36 -8.59 -0.24
C ALA A 138 5.08 -8.73 1.27
N ALA A 139 4.18 -9.62 1.66
CA ALA A 139 3.90 -9.93 3.06
C ALA A 139 5.15 -10.45 3.80
N GLY A 140 5.93 -11.33 3.18
CA GLY A 140 7.19 -11.81 3.74
C GLY A 140 8.22 -10.69 3.95
N VAL A 141 8.35 -9.76 3.00
CA VAL A 141 9.25 -8.61 3.13
C VAL A 141 8.79 -7.68 4.24
N VAL A 142 7.50 -7.32 4.27
CA VAL A 142 6.93 -6.48 5.33
C VAL A 142 7.11 -7.13 6.70
N PHE A 143 6.86 -8.43 6.81
CA PHE A 143 7.02 -9.18 8.04
C PHE A 143 8.47 -9.17 8.53
N ALA A 144 9.43 -9.50 7.66
CA ALA A 144 10.84 -9.50 8.00
C ALA A 144 11.34 -8.10 8.39
N THR A 145 10.96 -7.06 7.66
CA THR A 145 11.34 -5.68 7.95
C THR A 145 10.72 -5.19 9.26
N GLY A 146 9.43 -5.50 9.51
CA GLY A 146 8.77 -5.14 10.77
C GLY A 146 9.40 -5.85 11.97
N LEU A 147 9.70 -7.14 11.83
CA LEU A 147 10.42 -7.91 12.85
C LEU A 147 11.80 -7.30 13.15
N LEU A 148 12.61 -7.05 12.12
CA LEU A 148 13.92 -6.43 12.27
C LEU A 148 13.81 -5.04 12.90
N GLY A 149 12.84 -4.22 12.47
CA GLY A 149 12.58 -2.91 13.03
C GLY A 149 12.30 -2.95 14.54
N VAL A 150 11.41 -3.86 14.97
CA VAL A 150 11.12 -4.04 16.40
C VAL A 150 12.36 -4.52 17.17
N LEU A 151 13.10 -5.48 16.63
CA LEU A 151 14.32 -6.00 17.28
C LEU A 151 15.36 -4.89 17.46
N LEU A 152 15.57 -4.06 16.44
CA LEU A 152 16.50 -2.93 16.51
C LEU A 152 16.07 -1.88 17.55
N LEU A 153 14.78 -1.55 17.60
CA LEU A 153 14.24 -0.64 18.63
C LEU A 153 14.43 -1.20 20.04
N THR A 154 14.24 -2.51 20.21
CA THR A 154 14.46 -3.21 21.48
C THR A 154 15.93 -3.15 21.90
N VAL A 155 16.85 -3.45 20.99
CA VAL A 155 18.30 -3.37 21.24
C VAL A 155 18.73 -1.93 21.58
N ALA A 156 18.09 -0.94 20.96
CA ALA A 156 18.34 0.47 21.24
C ALA A 156 17.74 0.97 22.57
N GLY A 157 16.96 0.13 23.29
CA GLY A 157 16.25 0.55 24.51
C GLY A 157 15.09 1.52 24.24
N ILE A 158 14.66 1.64 22.99
CA ILE A 158 13.59 2.54 22.55
C ILE A 158 12.27 1.73 22.59
N GLY A 159 11.51 1.83 23.68
CA GLY A 159 10.26 1.07 23.82
C GLY A 159 9.62 0.99 25.21
N GLY A 160 10.22 1.60 26.25
CA GLY A 160 9.71 1.55 27.63
C GLY A 160 9.88 0.18 28.30
N ASP A 161 9.66 0.12 29.62
CA ASP A 161 9.87 -1.04 30.51
C ASP A 161 8.93 -2.26 30.24
N GLN A 162 8.28 -2.33 29.09
CA GLN A 162 7.37 -3.42 28.73
C GLN A 162 8.13 -4.66 28.23
N GLY A 163 8.91 -5.30 29.10
CA GLY A 163 9.72 -6.48 28.81
C GLY A 163 8.97 -7.71 28.23
N MET A 164 7.64 -7.70 28.24
CA MET A 164 6.80 -8.77 27.65
C MET A 164 6.50 -8.57 26.16
N LEU A 165 6.58 -7.35 25.63
CA LEU A 165 6.26 -7.06 24.22
C LEU A 165 7.27 -7.70 23.27
N SER A 166 8.55 -7.61 23.60
CA SER A 166 9.66 -8.19 22.84
C SER A 166 9.61 -9.72 22.83
N VAL A 167 9.27 -10.37 23.94
CA VAL A 167 9.06 -11.83 24.02
C VAL A 167 7.87 -12.26 23.15
N THR A 168 6.78 -11.49 23.16
CA THR A 168 5.58 -11.79 22.38
C THR A 168 5.83 -11.63 20.88
N ILE A 169 6.55 -10.58 20.47
CA ILE A 169 6.91 -10.34 19.07
C ILE A 169 7.90 -11.40 18.58
N GLY A 170 8.88 -11.79 19.41
CA GLY A 170 9.78 -12.90 19.14
C GLY A 170 9.04 -14.22 18.96
N GLY A 171 8.12 -14.55 19.87
CA GLY A 171 7.28 -15.74 19.78
C GLY A 171 6.40 -15.76 18.52
N LEU A 172 5.78 -14.62 18.18
CA LEU A 172 5.01 -14.46 16.96
C LEU A 172 5.87 -14.67 15.71
N ALA A 173 7.10 -14.13 15.70
CA ALA A 173 8.03 -14.32 14.60
C ALA A 173 8.46 -15.76 14.39
N VAL A 174 8.76 -16.47 15.46
CA VAL A 174 9.05 -17.90 15.39
C VAL A 174 7.81 -18.64 14.84
N ALA A 175 6.61 -18.35 15.34
CA ALA A 175 5.38 -18.98 14.86
C ALA A 175 5.13 -18.73 13.37
N VAL A 176 5.33 -17.51 12.88
CA VAL A 176 5.19 -17.17 11.44
C VAL A 176 6.23 -17.90 10.61
N LEU A 177 7.50 -17.92 11.02
CA LEU A 177 8.58 -18.61 10.31
C LEU A 177 8.33 -20.11 10.23
N VAL A 178 7.92 -20.73 11.34
CA VAL A 178 7.57 -22.17 11.39
C VAL A 178 6.39 -22.46 10.46
N THR A 179 5.34 -21.62 10.49
CA THR A 179 4.18 -21.80 9.61
C THR A 179 4.54 -21.66 8.13
N MET A 180 5.40 -20.69 7.78
CA MET A 180 5.92 -20.54 6.43
C MET A 180 6.74 -21.75 5.99
N LEU A 181 7.63 -22.25 6.85
CA LEU A 181 8.45 -23.44 6.59
C LEU A 181 7.57 -24.68 6.36
N LEU A 182 6.58 -24.91 7.22
CA LEU A 182 5.62 -26.01 7.08
C LEU A 182 4.83 -25.89 5.77
N GLY A 183 4.31 -24.70 5.47
CA GLY A 183 3.58 -24.45 4.22
C GLY A 183 4.44 -24.59 2.96
N TRP A 184 5.76 -24.41 3.07
CA TRP A 184 6.70 -24.66 1.97
C TRP A 184 7.01 -26.15 1.82
N LEU A 185 7.22 -26.88 2.92
CA LEU A 185 7.44 -28.33 2.90
C LEU A 185 6.24 -29.08 2.33
N LEU A 186 5.01 -28.66 2.66
CA LEU A 186 3.79 -29.27 2.14
C LEU A 186 3.59 -29.04 0.64
N ARG A 187 4.09 -27.91 0.10
CA ARG A 187 4.03 -27.59 -1.33
C ARG A 187 5.10 -28.27 -2.18
N ARG A 188 6.06 -28.94 -1.55
CA ARG A 188 7.13 -29.70 -2.23
C ARG A 188 6.80 -31.18 -2.43
N ARG A 189 5.69 -31.65 -1.89
CA ARG A 189 5.13 -32.99 -2.16
C ARG A 189 4.05 -32.89 -3.22
#